data_AF-A0A955DG61-F1
#
_entry.id   AF-A0A955DG61-F1
#
_cell.length_a   1.000
_cell.length_b   1.000
_cell.length_c   1.000
_cell.angle_alpha   90.00
_cell.angle_beta   90.00
_cell.angle_gamma   90.00
#
_symmetry.space_group_name_H-M   'P 1'
#
loop_
_entity.id
_entity.type
_entity.pdbx_description
1 polymer ?
#
loop_
_entity_poly.entity_id
_entity_poly.type
_entity_poly.pdbx_seq_one_letter_code
_entity_poly.pdbx_strand_id
1 'polypeptide(L)'
;MSPSSIADAPTGPLCETCGYALRGLAGDERRCPECGDVWTRPAPAAKDPLFARLERPAIALALLVVLGPLLLAIVSGMLGRLIAAGLGLLLLLGWGHLVRETYARRPGRTTATLLIRLHVGVVLRVVGVLLLIGSGILLPYLALMVASSGGLPPWTLVVLPPLLGVICLFGGRHLELAVHARCVEITNASGA
;
A
#
# COMPACT_ATOMS: atom_id res chain seq x y z
N MET A 1 -54.57 17.57 21.81
CA MET A 1 -54.00 18.25 20.63
C MET A 1 -53.11 17.23 19.94
N SER A 2 -53.62 16.59 18.89
CA SER A 2 -52.87 15.60 18.12
C SER A 2 -51.95 16.35 17.16
N PRO A 3 -50.64 16.02 17.09
CA PRO A 3 -49.76 16.63 16.12
C PRO A 3 -50.24 16.24 14.71
N SER A 4 -50.62 17.25 13.94
CA SER A 4 -50.90 17.15 12.51
C SER A 4 -49.71 16.50 11.84
N SER A 5 -49.93 15.32 11.26
CA SER A 5 -48.94 14.64 10.45
C SER A 5 -48.43 15.60 9.38
N ILE A 6 -47.12 15.76 9.30
CA ILE A 6 -46.44 16.42 8.18
C ILE A 6 -46.82 15.61 6.95
N ALA A 7 -47.85 16.07 6.25
CA ALA A 7 -48.31 15.47 5.01
C ALA A 7 -47.13 15.58 4.04
N ASP A 8 -46.64 14.42 3.58
CA ASP A 8 -45.66 14.33 2.52
C ASP A 8 -46.06 15.30 1.40
N ALA A 9 -45.26 16.35 1.22
CA ALA A 9 -45.49 17.31 0.15
C ALA A 9 -45.64 16.51 -1.14
N PRO A 10 -46.75 16.65 -1.88
CA PRO A 10 -47.01 15.81 -3.04
C PRO A 10 -45.95 16.10 -4.11
N THR A 11 -44.91 15.27 -4.17
CA THR A 11 -43.85 15.22 -5.20
C THR A 11 -44.37 14.83 -6.59
N GLY A 12 -45.66 15.00 -6.85
CA GLY A 12 -46.27 14.75 -8.16
C GLY A 12 -46.33 16.03 -9.00
N PRO A 13 -46.42 15.90 -10.34
CA PRO A 13 -46.70 17.04 -11.19
C PRO A 13 -48.09 17.61 -10.85
N LEU A 14 -48.14 18.92 -10.66
CA LEU A 14 -49.35 19.71 -10.44
C LEU A 14 -49.73 20.39 -11.76
N CYS A 15 -51.01 20.58 -12.00
CA CYS A 15 -51.47 21.42 -13.11
C CYS A 15 -51.04 22.87 -12.86
N GLU A 16 -50.39 23.51 -13.83
CA GLU A 16 -49.89 24.88 -13.70
C GLU A 16 -51.02 25.91 -13.59
N THR A 17 -52.19 25.62 -14.18
CA THR A 17 -53.33 26.54 -14.15
C THR A 17 -54.11 26.47 -12.84
N CYS A 18 -54.47 25.27 -12.38
CA CYS A 18 -55.41 25.09 -11.25
C CYS A 18 -54.81 24.40 -10.02
N GLY A 19 -53.56 23.94 -10.08
CA GLY A 19 -52.90 23.26 -8.95
C GLY A 19 -53.39 21.84 -8.69
N TYR A 20 -54.23 21.26 -9.55
CA TYR A 20 -54.72 19.89 -9.38
C TYR A 20 -53.59 18.85 -9.49
N ALA A 21 -53.55 17.87 -8.58
CA ALA A 21 -52.54 16.83 -8.58
C ALA A 21 -52.80 15.79 -9.67
N LEU A 22 -51.90 15.71 -10.67
CA LEU A 22 -52.08 14.85 -11.86
C LEU A 22 -51.63 13.39 -11.64
N ARG A 23 -51.55 12.94 -10.38
CA ARG A 23 -51.14 11.57 -10.03
C ARG A 23 -52.20 10.55 -10.46
N GLY A 24 -51.77 9.42 -11.01
CA GLY A 24 -52.65 8.27 -11.28
C GLY A 24 -53.40 8.30 -12.61
N LEU A 25 -53.41 9.42 -13.34
CA LEU A 25 -53.81 9.37 -14.74
C LEU A 25 -52.69 8.58 -15.50
N ALA A 26 -53.04 7.73 -16.47
CA ALA A 26 -52.12 7.00 -17.36
C ALA A 26 -52.60 7.25 -18.81
N GLY A 27 -51.73 7.69 -19.72
CA GLY A 27 -52.11 8.11 -21.09
C GLY A 27 -51.37 9.37 -21.60
N ASP A 28 -51.23 9.47 -22.92
CA ASP A 28 -50.35 10.41 -23.64
C ASP A 28 -50.96 11.80 -23.91
N GLU A 29 -52.28 11.94 -23.92
CA GLU A 29 -52.99 13.22 -23.95
C GLU A 29 -53.87 13.35 -22.71
N ARG A 30 -53.66 14.40 -21.91
CA ARG A 30 -54.48 14.64 -20.72
C ARG A 30 -54.96 16.05 -20.71
N ARG A 31 -56.28 16.19 -20.66
CA ARG A 31 -56.92 17.41 -20.18
C ARG A 31 -57.00 17.32 -18.67
N CYS A 32 -56.75 18.43 -17.98
CA CYS A 32 -57.04 18.51 -16.56
C CYS A 32 -58.55 18.31 -16.34
N PRO A 33 -58.99 17.42 -15.43
CA PRO A 33 -60.41 17.20 -15.20
C PRO A 33 -61.13 18.43 -14.63
N GLU A 34 -60.40 19.33 -13.98
CA GLU A 34 -60.95 20.54 -13.35
C GLU A 34 -61.04 21.72 -14.33
N CYS A 35 -59.94 22.08 -15.00
CA CYS A 35 -59.90 23.27 -15.86
C CYS A 35 -60.01 22.96 -17.36
N GLY A 36 -59.91 21.69 -17.78
CA GLY A 36 -59.96 21.28 -19.18
C GLY A 36 -58.69 21.57 -19.98
N ASP A 37 -57.68 22.22 -19.38
CA ASP A 37 -56.42 22.55 -20.05
C ASP A 37 -55.64 21.30 -20.44
N VAL A 38 -55.09 21.32 -21.66
CA VAL A 38 -54.25 20.25 -22.18
C VAL A 38 -52.89 20.35 -21.51
N TRP A 39 -52.58 19.36 -20.67
CA TRP A 39 -51.28 19.22 -20.06
C TRP A 39 -50.41 18.31 -20.93
N THR A 40 -49.35 18.88 -21.50
CA THR A 40 -48.31 18.12 -22.17
C THR A 40 -47.30 17.65 -21.14
N ARG A 41 -47.21 16.34 -20.95
CA ARG A 41 -46.15 15.77 -20.11
C ARG A 41 -44.81 16.21 -20.69
N PRO A 42 -43.91 16.85 -19.92
CA PRO A 42 -42.56 17.07 -20.41
C PRO A 42 -41.98 15.70 -20.73
N ALA A 43 -41.60 15.49 -22.00
CA ALA A 43 -40.96 14.26 -22.41
C ALA A 43 -39.80 14.00 -21.43
N PRO A 44 -39.64 12.77 -20.90
CA PRO A 44 -38.51 12.49 -20.03
C PRO A 44 -37.27 12.96 -20.77
N ALA A 45 -36.51 13.89 -20.19
CA ALA A 45 -35.35 14.49 -20.83
C ALA A 45 -34.53 13.34 -21.40
N ALA A 46 -34.54 13.20 -22.73
CA ALA A 46 -33.83 12.12 -23.39
C ALA A 46 -32.39 12.31 -22.96
N LYS A 47 -31.87 11.38 -22.15
CA LYS A 47 -30.49 11.47 -21.68
C LYS A 47 -29.63 11.55 -22.94
N ASP A 48 -29.03 12.71 -23.15
CA ASP A 48 -28.28 13.00 -24.36
C ASP A 48 -27.26 11.87 -24.56
N PRO A 49 -27.28 11.17 -25.71
CA PRO A 49 -26.43 9.99 -25.94
C PRO A 49 -24.93 10.32 -25.85
N LEU A 50 -24.58 11.61 -25.93
CA LEU A 50 -23.25 12.13 -25.65
C LEU A 50 -22.80 11.90 -24.20
N PHE A 51 -23.67 12.11 -23.19
CA PHE A 51 -23.28 11.89 -21.79
C PHE A 51 -23.04 10.41 -21.48
N ALA A 52 -23.84 9.51 -22.05
CA ALA A 52 -23.64 8.07 -21.91
C ALA A 52 -22.30 7.59 -22.51
N ARG A 53 -21.76 8.32 -23.50
CA ARG A 53 -20.46 8.01 -24.13
C ARG A 53 -19.28 8.54 -23.31
N LEU A 54 -19.45 9.64 -22.56
CA LEU A 54 -18.42 10.21 -21.68
C LEU A 54 -18.34 9.52 -20.30
N GLU A 55 -19.42 8.91 -19.80
CA GLU A 55 -19.39 8.22 -18.50
C GLU A 55 -18.50 6.97 -18.50
N ARG A 56 -18.42 6.25 -19.63
CA ARG A 56 -17.63 5.01 -19.73
C ARG A 56 -16.11 5.21 -19.52
N PRO A 57 -15.43 6.18 -20.17
CA PRO A 57 -14.01 6.40 -19.94
C PRO A 57 -13.72 6.95 -18.54
N ALA A 58 -14.64 7.73 -17.95
CA ALA A 58 -14.45 8.28 -16.59
C ALA A 58 -14.40 7.17 -15.53
N ILE A 59 -15.28 6.17 -15.64
CA ILE A 59 -15.29 5.00 -14.72
C ILE A 59 -14.01 4.17 -14.90
N ALA A 60 -13.57 3.93 -16.15
CA ALA A 60 -12.35 3.18 -16.42
C ALA A 60 -11.11 3.90 -15.88
N LEU A 61 -11.04 5.22 -16.02
CA LEU A 61 -9.94 6.02 -15.49
C LEU A 61 -9.94 6.03 -13.95
N ALA A 62 -11.11 6.17 -13.33
CA ALA A 62 -11.25 6.08 -11.87
C ALA A 62 -10.81 4.71 -11.34
N LEU A 63 -11.21 3.62 -11.99
CA LEU A 63 -10.73 2.27 -11.67
C LEU A 63 -9.22 2.15 -11.83
N LEU A 64 -8.63 2.68 -12.90
CA LEU A 64 -7.19 2.62 -13.10
C LEU A 64 -6.42 3.40 -12.01
N VAL A 65 -6.92 4.58 -11.62
CA VAL A 65 -6.31 5.41 -10.58
C VAL A 65 -6.38 4.73 -9.21
N VAL A 66 -7.47 4.01 -8.91
CA VAL A 66 -7.65 3.33 -7.61
C VAL A 66 -6.95 1.96 -7.59
N LEU A 67 -7.13 1.15 -8.63
CA LEU A 67 -6.64 -0.24 -8.68
C LEU A 67 -5.19 -0.34 -9.16
N GLY A 68 -4.72 0.61 -9.96
CA GLY A 68 -3.36 0.62 -10.53
C GLY A 68 -2.26 0.60 -9.46
N PRO A 69 -2.29 1.50 -8.45
CA PRO A 69 -1.32 1.49 -7.36
C PRO A 69 -1.34 0.20 -6.54
N LEU A 70 -2.53 -0.37 -6.32
CA LEU A 70 -2.70 -1.64 -5.61
C LEU A 70 -2.05 -2.79 -6.38
N LEU A 71 -2.32 -2.91 -7.68
CA LEU A 71 -1.70 -3.92 -8.54
C LEU A 71 -0.18 -3.76 -8.58
N LEU A 72 0.31 -2.53 -8.68
CA LEU A 72 1.75 -2.25 -8.67
C LEU A 72 2.40 -2.68 -7.34
N ALA A 73 1.75 -2.42 -6.21
CA ALA A 73 2.22 -2.85 -4.89
C ALA A 73 2.27 -4.39 -4.77
N ILE A 74 1.25 -5.09 -5.29
CA ILE A 74 1.21 -6.56 -5.28
C ILE A 74 2.33 -7.13 -6.15
N VAL A 75 2.49 -6.63 -7.37
CA VAL A 75 3.52 -7.11 -8.32
C VAL A 75 4.92 -6.85 -7.78
N SER A 76 5.18 -5.65 -7.26
CA SER A 76 6.47 -5.31 -6.66
C SER A 76 6.80 -6.16 -5.43
N GLY A 77 5.81 -6.44 -4.57
CA GLY A 77 5.98 -7.33 -3.43
C GLY A 77 6.29 -8.78 -3.83
N MET A 78 5.61 -9.31 -4.85
CA MET A 78 5.89 -10.65 -5.40
C MET A 78 7.28 -10.74 -6.00
N LEU A 79 7.66 -9.75 -6.82
CA LEU A 79 8.99 -9.70 -7.43
C LEU A 79 10.09 -9.61 -6.36
N GLY A 80 9.90 -8.78 -5.33
CA GLY A 80 10.83 -8.65 -4.22
C GLY A 80 11.05 -9.97 -3.47
N ARG A 81 9.98 -10.75 -3.24
CA ARG A 81 10.09 -12.09 -2.62
C ARG A 81 10.87 -13.08 -3.49
N LEU A 82 10.63 -13.08 -4.80
CA LEU A 82 11.35 -13.94 -5.73
C LEU A 82 12.85 -13.62 -5.76
N ILE A 83 13.20 -12.33 -5.82
CA ILE A 83 14.60 -11.88 -5.79
C ILE A 83 15.27 -12.27 -4.46
N ALA A 84 14.59 -12.05 -3.33
CA ALA A 84 15.11 -12.41 -2.01
C ALA A 84 15.32 -13.94 -1.87
N ALA A 85 14.39 -14.75 -2.36
CA ALA A 85 14.52 -16.20 -2.37
C ALA A 85 15.69 -16.66 -3.26
N GLY A 86 15.83 -16.06 -4.45
CA GLY A 86 16.94 -16.36 -5.37
C GLY A 86 18.30 -16.00 -4.77
N LEU A 87 18.44 -14.83 -4.17
CA LEU A 87 19.67 -14.41 -3.48
C LEU A 87 19.98 -15.30 -2.28
N GLY A 88 18.97 -15.69 -1.50
CA GLY A 88 19.13 -16.63 -0.39
C GLY A 88 19.65 -17.99 -0.86
N LEU A 89 19.11 -18.52 -1.95
CA LEU A 89 19.57 -19.78 -2.55
C LEU A 89 21.02 -19.68 -3.06
N LEU A 90 21.36 -18.60 -3.75
CA LEU A 90 22.72 -18.36 -4.23
C LEU A 90 23.74 -18.27 -3.08
N LEU A 91 23.38 -17.62 -1.99
CA LEU A 91 24.22 -17.56 -0.78
C LEU A 91 24.42 -18.94 -0.15
N LEU A 92 23.37 -19.77 -0.07
CA LEU A 92 23.45 -21.13 0.45
C LEU A 92 24.33 -22.03 -0.43
N LEU A 93 24.20 -21.93 -1.76
CA LEU A 93 25.03 -22.69 -2.71
C LEU A 93 26.49 -22.27 -2.64
N GLY A 94 26.75 -20.95 -2.64
CA GLY A 94 28.11 -20.41 -2.51
C GLY A 94 28.77 -20.83 -1.18
N TRP A 95 27.99 -20.86 -0.10
CA TRP A 95 28.45 -21.36 1.19
C TRP A 95 28.79 -22.85 1.15
N GLY A 96 27.90 -23.68 0.61
CA GLY A 96 28.13 -25.13 0.50
C GLY A 96 29.40 -25.45 -0.28
N HIS A 97 29.68 -24.69 -1.34
CA HIS A 97 30.91 -24.82 -2.11
C HIS A 97 32.14 -24.42 -1.28
N LEU A 98 32.09 -23.26 -0.60
CA LEU A 98 33.20 -22.77 0.23
C LEU A 98 33.53 -23.74 1.38
N VAL A 99 32.51 -24.27 2.06
CA VAL A 99 32.66 -25.26 3.14
C VAL A 99 33.28 -26.53 2.58
N ARG A 100 32.77 -27.04 1.46
CA ARG A 100 33.31 -28.25 0.83
C ARG A 100 34.79 -28.11 0.48
N GLU A 101 35.17 -26.96 -0.09
CA GLU A 101 36.54 -26.70 -0.52
C GLU A 101 37.49 -26.48 0.67
N THR A 102 37.04 -25.80 1.71
CA THR A 102 37.85 -25.58 2.93
C THR A 102 38.04 -26.87 3.73
N TYR A 103 37.00 -27.69 3.89
CA TYR A 103 37.10 -29.01 4.54
C TYR A 103 38.00 -29.97 3.76
N ALA A 104 37.96 -29.94 2.42
CA ALA A 104 38.83 -30.77 1.59
C ALA A 104 40.32 -30.41 1.74
N ARG A 105 40.64 -29.13 1.98
CA ARG A 105 42.03 -28.65 2.02
C ARG A 105 42.68 -28.69 3.41
N ARG A 106 41.93 -28.53 4.52
CA ARG A 106 42.52 -28.48 5.88
C ARG A 106 41.59 -29.04 6.97
N PRO A 107 41.70 -30.32 7.35
CA PRO A 107 40.98 -30.87 8.50
C PRO A 107 41.67 -30.43 9.81
N GLY A 108 41.33 -29.24 10.33
CA GLY A 108 41.84 -28.73 11.61
C GLY A 108 40.84 -27.85 12.35
N ARG A 109 40.65 -28.07 13.66
CA ARG A 109 39.58 -27.49 14.50
C ARG A 109 39.49 -25.95 14.53
N THR A 110 40.54 -25.21 14.19
CA THR A 110 40.58 -23.74 14.26
C THR A 110 39.91 -23.04 13.07
N THR A 111 39.72 -23.72 11.93
CA THR A 111 39.05 -23.11 10.76
C THR A 111 37.55 -22.96 10.94
N ALA A 112 36.92 -23.83 11.74
CA ALA A 112 35.47 -23.82 11.97
C ALA A 112 35.01 -22.52 12.67
N THR A 113 35.76 -22.01 13.64
CA THR A 113 35.40 -20.80 14.40
C THR A 113 35.47 -19.53 13.55
N LEU A 114 36.48 -19.45 12.67
CA LEU A 114 36.60 -18.35 11.70
C LEU A 114 35.48 -18.40 10.66
N LEU A 115 35.11 -19.60 10.20
CA LEU A 115 33.98 -19.79 9.28
C LEU A 115 32.68 -19.27 9.90
N ILE A 116 32.40 -19.63 11.16
CA ILE A 116 31.18 -19.20 11.87
C ILE A 116 31.14 -17.68 12.02
N ARG A 117 32.24 -17.03 12.41
CA ARG A 117 32.29 -15.56 12.55
C ARG A 117 32.05 -14.85 11.22
N LEU A 118 32.67 -15.34 10.14
CA LEU A 118 32.45 -14.79 8.81
C LEU A 118 30.98 -14.96 8.38
N HIS A 119 30.39 -16.10 8.71
CA HIS A 119 28.99 -16.40 8.41
C HIS A 119 28.02 -15.48 9.13
N VAL A 120 28.21 -15.30 10.44
CA VAL A 120 27.38 -14.39 11.24
C VAL A 120 27.47 -12.96 10.69
N GLY A 121 28.68 -12.49 10.34
CA GLY A 121 28.86 -11.15 9.77
C GLY A 121 28.17 -10.98 8.41
N VAL A 122 28.25 -11.97 7.52
CA VAL A 122 27.58 -11.93 6.21
C VAL A 122 26.06 -11.97 6.37
N VAL A 123 25.54 -12.86 7.21
CA VAL A 123 24.10 -12.96 7.47
C VAL A 123 23.58 -11.65 8.06
N LEU A 124 24.27 -11.05 9.03
CA LEU A 124 23.87 -9.77 9.62
C LEU A 124 23.79 -8.66 8.58
N ARG A 125 24.76 -8.59 7.64
CA ARG A 125 24.78 -7.59 6.57
C ARG A 125 23.65 -7.80 5.57
N VAL A 126 23.37 -9.05 5.18
CA VAL A 126 22.28 -9.37 4.25
C VAL A 126 20.93 -9.03 4.88
N VAL A 127 20.72 -9.42 6.14
CA VAL A 127 19.50 -9.07 6.90
C VAL A 127 19.36 -7.56 7.04
N GLY A 128 20.45 -6.85 7.34
CA GLY A 128 20.47 -5.38 7.41
C GLY A 128 20.06 -4.72 6.09
N VAL A 129 20.58 -5.19 4.95
CA VAL A 129 20.21 -4.68 3.62
C VAL A 129 18.75 -4.97 3.30
N LEU A 130 18.26 -6.17 3.60
CA LEU A 130 16.85 -6.53 3.39
C LEU A 130 15.89 -5.68 4.23
N LEU A 131 16.24 -5.40 5.50
CA LEU A 131 15.47 -4.49 6.36
C LEU A 131 15.49 -3.07 5.80
N LEU A 132 16.63 -2.60 5.28
CA LEU A 132 16.77 -1.27 4.72
C LEU A 132 15.91 -1.11 3.45
N ILE A 133 15.96 -2.08 2.54
CA ILE A 133 15.12 -2.11 1.33
C ILE A 133 13.63 -2.21 1.70
N GLY A 134 13.29 -3.12 2.62
CA GLY A 134 11.92 -3.28 3.12
C GLY A 134 11.39 -1.99 3.74
N SER A 135 12.20 -1.29 4.53
CA SER A 135 11.84 0.00 5.12
C SER A 135 11.65 1.08 4.05
N GLY A 136 12.52 1.13 3.03
CA GLY A 136 12.46 2.10 1.95
C GLY A 136 11.22 1.97 1.05
N ILE A 137 10.56 0.81 1.03
CA ILE A 137 9.33 0.58 0.25
C ILE A 137 8.09 0.65 1.15
N LEU A 138 8.15 0.04 2.34
CA LEU A 138 7.00 -0.07 3.24
C LEU A 138 6.65 1.27 3.90
N LEU A 139 7.64 2.08 4.27
CA LEU A 139 7.42 3.38 4.90
C LEU A 139 6.79 4.43 3.99
N PRO A 140 7.23 4.66 2.74
CA PRO A 140 6.55 5.61 1.88
C PRO A 140 5.13 5.15 1.54
N TYR A 141 4.88 3.83 1.46
CA TYR A 141 3.54 3.30 1.28
C TYR A 141 2.63 3.58 2.50
N LEU A 142 3.13 3.34 3.72
CA LEU A 142 2.44 3.70 4.96
C LEU A 142 2.23 5.21 5.08
N ALA A 143 3.22 6.02 4.70
CA ALA A 143 3.13 7.47 4.70
C ALA A 143 2.06 7.97 3.72
N LEU A 144 1.93 7.34 2.55
CA LEU A 144 0.90 7.66 1.56
C LEU A 144 -0.52 7.34 2.10
N MET A 145 -0.67 6.20 2.79
CA MET A 145 -1.93 5.79 3.44
C MET A 145 -2.32 6.70 4.62
N VAL A 146 -1.33 7.20 5.36
CA VAL A 146 -1.57 8.18 6.45
C VAL A 146 -1.90 9.57 5.89
N ALA A 147 -1.25 9.97 4.79
CA ALA A 147 -1.53 11.24 4.13
C ALA A 147 -2.95 11.28 3.54
N SER A 148 -3.43 10.16 2.99
CA SER A 148 -4.79 10.07 2.44
C SER A 148 -5.89 10.04 3.51
N SER A 149 -5.56 9.74 4.77
CA SER A 149 -6.50 9.72 5.89
C SER A 149 -6.60 11.05 6.65
N GLY A 150 -5.90 12.10 6.21
CA GLY A 150 -6.04 13.47 6.72
C GLY A 150 -5.44 13.71 8.12
N GLY A 151 -4.66 12.76 8.66
CA GLY A 151 -4.23 12.79 10.05
C GLY A 151 -2.93 13.53 10.36
N LEU A 152 -1.93 13.54 9.46
CA LEU A 152 -0.60 14.11 9.74
C LEU A 152 0.12 14.59 8.46
N PRO A 153 1.07 15.54 8.58
CA PRO A 153 1.89 15.97 7.45
C PRO A 153 2.80 14.83 6.96
N PRO A 154 2.84 14.52 5.64
CA PRO A 154 3.51 13.33 5.09
C PRO A 154 5.03 13.28 5.32
N TRP A 155 5.67 14.42 5.63
CA TRP A 155 7.13 14.52 5.78
C TRP A 155 7.66 13.94 7.09
N THR A 156 6.85 13.77 8.14
CA THR A 156 7.30 13.22 9.43
C THR A 156 7.66 11.73 9.35
N LEU A 157 7.01 10.98 8.45
CA LEU A 157 7.26 9.54 8.26
C LEU A 157 8.43 9.23 7.32
N VAL A 158 8.87 10.21 6.51
CA VAL A 158 9.96 10.03 5.53
C VAL A 158 11.35 10.23 6.17
N VAL A 159 11.47 11.05 7.21
CA VAL A 159 12.77 11.46 7.77
C VAL A 159 13.27 10.53 8.88
N LEU A 160 12.38 9.87 9.62
CA LEU A 160 12.74 9.00 10.75
C LEU A 160 13.52 7.72 10.36
N PRO A 161 13.18 7.01 9.28
CA PRO A 161 13.83 5.75 8.90
C PRO A 161 15.30 5.85 8.48
N PRO A 162 15.74 6.82 7.64
CA PRO A 162 17.15 6.90 7.26
C PRO A 162 18.04 7.22 8.47
N LEU A 163 17.54 7.97 9.46
CA LEU A 163 18.27 8.21 10.72
C LEU A 163 18.47 6.91 11.51
N LEU A 164 17.44 6.08 11.65
CA LEU A 164 17.55 4.76 12.30
C LEU A 164 18.47 3.80 11.53
N GLY A 165 18.41 3.82 10.19
CA GLY A 165 19.30 3.02 9.34
C GLY A 165 20.78 3.41 9.50
N VAL A 166 21.07 4.72 9.56
CA VAL A 166 22.43 5.24 9.81
C VAL A 166 22.90 4.87 11.23
N ILE A 167 22.03 4.98 12.25
CA ILE A 167 22.36 4.57 13.62
C ILE A 167 22.66 3.08 13.71
N CYS A 168 21.92 2.20 13.02
CA CYS A 168 22.21 0.77 12.98
C CYS A 168 23.52 0.43 12.23
N LEU A 169 23.78 1.10 11.10
CA LEU A 169 25.00 0.90 10.30
C LEU A 169 26.26 1.37 11.03
N PHE A 170 26.19 2.51 11.73
CA PHE A 170 27.33 3.04 12.49
C PHE A 170 27.46 2.43 13.88
N GLY A 171 26.35 2.11 14.56
CA GLY A 171 26.34 1.42 15.85
C GLY A 171 26.97 0.02 15.76
N GLY A 172 26.73 -0.70 14.66
CA GLY A 172 27.35 -2.01 14.41
C GLY A 172 28.88 -1.96 14.32
N ARG A 173 29.45 -0.91 13.70
CA ARG A 173 30.91 -0.73 13.60
C ARG A 173 31.57 -0.47 14.96
N HIS A 174 30.90 0.27 15.85
CA HIS A 174 31.40 0.48 17.21
C HIS A 174 31.36 -0.81 18.04
N LEU A 175 30.36 -1.67 17.82
CA LEU A 175 30.31 -2.99 18.47
C LEU A 175 31.41 -3.93 17.95
N GLU A 176 31.69 -3.94 16.63
CA GLU A 176 32.80 -4.74 16.07
C GLU A 176 34.16 -4.32 16.65
N LEU A 177 34.41 -3.01 16.79
CA LEU A 177 35.64 -2.49 17.39
C LEU A 177 35.77 -2.86 18.87
N ALA A 178 34.68 -2.79 19.64
CA ALA A 178 34.67 -3.16 21.06
C ALA A 178 34.93 -4.66 21.27
N VAL A 179 34.37 -5.53 20.42
CA VAL A 179 34.62 -6.98 20.48
C VAL A 179 36.06 -7.31 20.10
N HIS A 180 36.62 -6.63 19.09
CA HIS A 180 38.01 -6.83 18.70
C HIS A 180 38.99 -6.44 19.81
N ALA A 181 38.77 -5.29 20.46
CA ALA A 181 39.61 -4.84 21.58
C ALA A 181 39.60 -5.84 22.75
N ARG A 182 38.41 -6.35 23.10
CA ARG A 182 38.26 -7.32 24.21
C ARG A 182 38.88 -8.68 23.90
N CYS A 183 38.87 -9.11 22.64
CA CYS A 183 39.52 -10.36 22.24
C CYS A 183 41.05 -10.26 22.35
N VAL A 184 41.64 -9.11 21.99
CA VAL A 184 43.09 -8.87 22.09
C VAL A 184 43.56 -8.88 23.55
N GLU A 185 42.79 -8.28 24.46
CA GLU A 185 43.05 -8.33 25.91
C GLU A 185 43.09 -9.76 26.44
N ILE A 186 42.10 -10.58 26.07
CA ILE A 186 42.02 -11.98 26.54
C ILE A 186 43.19 -12.80 26.01
N THR A 187 43.59 -12.62 24.75
CA THR A 187 44.75 -13.35 24.19
C THR A 187 46.06 -12.96 24.84
N ASN A 188 46.25 -11.68 25.19
CA ASN A 188 47.46 -11.22 25.87
C ASN A 188 47.51 -11.70 27.33
N ALA A 189 46.37 -11.80 28.00
CA ALA A 189 46.28 -12.31 29.37
C ALA A 189 46.55 -13.82 29.48
N SER A 190 46.32 -14.60 28.42
CA SER A 190 46.58 -16.04 28.40
C SER A 190 48.02 -16.44 28.03
N GLY A 191 48.84 -15.47 27.60
CA GLY A 191 50.21 -15.70 27.14
C GLY A 191 51.30 -15.30 28.14
N ALA A 192 50.93 -14.80 29.32
CA ALA A 192 51.81 -14.47 30.44
C ALA A 192 51.60 -15.48 31.58
#